data_AF-A0A347W7U0-F1
#
_entry.id   AF-A0A347W7U0-F1
#
_cell.length_a   1.000
_cell.length_b   1.000
_cell.length_c   1.000
_cell.angle_alpha   90.00
_cell.angle_beta   90.00
_cell.angle_gamma   90.00
#
_symmetry.space_group_name_H-M   'P 1'
#
loop_
_entity.id
_entity.type
_entity.pdbx_description
1 polymer ?
#
loop_
_entity_poly.entity_id
_entity_poly.type
_entity_poly.pdbx_seq_one_letter_code
_entity_poly.pdbx_strand_id
1 'polypeptide(L)'
;MAVGYDDDAVPGFHVPVHRSLTDPILLGGAPRAVAIANGTLAAAIALGLRLWLIGAAFWIVGHGLAVWGAKRDPVFIKVGRRHLRYPAWLRA
;
A
#
# COMPACT_ATOMS: atom_id res chain seq x y z
N MET A 1 0.71 -1.92 30.01
CA MET A 1 0.39 -0.54 30.42
C MET A 1 0.16 0.29 29.16
N ALA A 2 -1.10 0.53 28.81
CA ALA A 2 -1.54 1.61 27.94
C ALA A 2 -2.90 2.04 28.51
N VAL A 3 -2.85 3.00 29.44
CA VAL A 3 -4.03 3.66 30.01
C VAL A 3 -4.20 4.97 29.25
N GLY A 4 -5.44 5.25 28.86
CA GLY A 4 -5.85 6.49 28.20
C GLY A 4 -7.19 6.31 27.51
N TYR A 5 -8.22 6.00 28.29
CA TYR A 5 -9.61 6.12 27.87
C TYR A 5 -10.22 7.17 28.79
N ASP A 6 -10.70 8.25 28.20
CA ASP A 6 -11.17 9.47 28.86
C ASP A 6 -12.13 9.15 30.02
N ASP A 7 -11.93 9.82 31.15
CA ASP A 7 -12.77 9.71 32.36
C ASP A 7 -14.26 10.03 32.12
N ASP A 8 -14.63 10.55 30.93
CA ASP A 8 -16.00 10.93 30.52
C ASP A 8 -16.73 9.89 29.64
N ALA A 9 -16.09 8.77 29.29
CA ALA A 9 -16.60 7.93 28.21
C ALA A 9 -17.55 6.82 28.71
N VAL A 10 -18.77 6.78 28.16
CA VAL A 10 -19.91 6.00 28.66
C VAL A 10 -19.57 4.50 28.75
N PRO A 11 -19.70 3.86 29.94
CA PRO A 11 -19.41 2.45 30.11
C PRO A 11 -20.21 1.56 29.15
N GLY A 12 -19.54 0.63 28.47
CA GLY A 12 -20.17 -0.34 27.56
C GLY A 12 -20.36 0.11 26.11
N PHE A 13 -20.04 1.36 25.76
CA PHE A 13 -20.16 1.88 24.38
C PHE A 13 -18.85 1.87 23.58
N HIS A 14 -17.74 1.42 24.17
CA HIS A 14 -16.44 1.41 23.54
C HIS A 14 -15.83 0.01 23.53
N VAL A 15 -15.22 -0.36 22.40
CA VAL A 15 -14.54 -1.65 22.22
C VAL A 15 -13.20 -1.41 21.51
N PRO A 16 -12.11 -2.06 21.91
CA PRO A 16 -10.82 -1.92 21.24
C PRO A 16 -10.89 -2.49 19.81
N VAL A 17 -10.58 -1.65 18.82
CA VAL A 17 -10.46 -2.09 17.42
C VAL A 17 -9.09 -2.73 17.19
N HIS A 18 -9.08 -3.94 16.65
CA HIS A 18 -7.83 -4.59 16.27
C HIS A 18 -7.15 -3.86 15.13
N ARG A 19 -5.83 -3.67 15.23
CA ARG A 19 -5.03 -3.04 14.16
C ARG A 19 -5.14 -3.74 12.81
N SER A 20 -5.45 -5.04 12.78
CA SER A 20 -5.70 -5.76 11.51
C SER A 20 -6.86 -5.20 10.69
N LEU A 21 -7.81 -4.46 11.29
CA LEU A 21 -8.92 -3.83 10.57
C LEU A 21 -8.56 -2.46 9.98
N THR A 22 -7.55 -1.79 10.54
CA THR A 22 -7.22 -0.40 10.19
C THR A 22 -5.87 -0.27 9.48
N ASP A 23 -4.92 -1.16 9.77
CA ASP A 23 -3.59 -1.12 9.18
C ASP A 23 -3.62 -1.56 7.70
N PRO A 24 -2.92 -0.83 6.81
CA PRO A 24 -2.78 -1.22 5.42
C PRO A 24 -2.11 -2.59 5.24
N ILE A 25 -2.63 -3.40 4.32
CA ILE A 25 -2.05 -4.71 3.97
C ILE A 25 -0.81 -4.50 3.09
N LEU A 26 0.36 -4.70 3.68
CA LEU A 26 1.65 -4.66 3.01
C LEU A 26 2.12 -6.08 2.65
N LEU A 27 2.75 -6.21 1.48
CA LEU A 27 3.42 -7.43 1.02
C LEU A 27 4.90 -7.11 0.85
N GLY A 28 5.76 -7.65 1.71
CA GLY A 28 7.20 -7.36 1.68
C GLY A 28 7.55 -5.89 1.92
N GLY A 29 6.67 -5.12 2.57
CA GLY A 29 6.85 -3.68 2.79
C GLY A 29 6.30 -2.78 1.68
N ALA A 30 5.72 -3.32 0.61
CA ALA A 30 5.02 -2.57 -0.44
C ALA A 30 3.49 -2.78 -0.36
N PRO A 31 2.65 -1.85 -0.83
CA PRO A 31 1.20 -2.06 -0.85
C PRO A 31 0.86 -3.23 -1.77
N ARG A 32 0.01 -4.16 -1.29
CA ARG A 32 -0.29 -5.42 -1.99
C ARG A 32 -0.59 -5.27 -3.49
N ALA A 33 -1.35 -4.24 -3.85
CA ALA A 33 -1.79 -4.02 -5.23
C ALA A 33 -0.61 -3.71 -6.17
N VAL A 34 0.35 -2.92 -5.70
CA VAL A 34 1.56 -2.56 -6.46
C VAL A 34 2.50 -3.75 -6.55
N ALA A 35 2.68 -4.47 -5.44
CA ALA A 35 3.54 -5.64 -5.41
C ALA A 35 3.06 -6.71 -6.41
N ILE A 36 1.75 -6.98 -6.45
CA ILE A 36 1.15 -7.92 -7.42
C ILE A 36 1.31 -7.39 -8.84
N ALA A 37 0.94 -6.13 -9.11
CA ALA A 37 1.03 -5.56 -10.45
C ALA A 37 2.47 -5.59 -10.99
N ASN A 38 3.45 -5.21 -10.16
CA ASN A 38 4.87 -5.23 -10.51
C ASN A 38 5.38 -6.65 -10.74
N GLY A 39 5.00 -7.59 -9.86
CA GLY A 39 5.34 -9.02 -10.00
C GLY A 39 4.80 -9.62 -11.30
N THR A 40 3.55 -9.32 -11.65
CA THR A 40 2.93 -9.78 -12.90
C THR A 40 3.62 -9.19 -14.13
N LEU A 41 3.92 -7.88 -14.12
CA LEU A 41 4.62 -7.24 -15.23
C LEU A 41 6.02 -7.83 -15.42
N ALA A 42 6.75 -8.02 -14.32
CA ALA A 42 8.06 -8.65 -14.33
C ALA A 42 8.01 -10.09 -14.85
N ALA A 43 7.03 -10.89 -14.42
CA ALA A 43 6.84 -12.26 -14.87
C ALA A 43 6.52 -12.31 -16.38
N ALA A 44 5.67 -11.41 -16.88
CA ALA A 44 5.38 -11.30 -18.30
C ALA A 44 6.65 -10.98 -19.12
N ILE A 45 7.51 -10.09 -18.63
CA ILE A 45 8.79 -9.75 -19.29
C ILE A 45 9.77 -10.94 -19.22
N ALA A 46 9.97 -11.50 -18.03
CA ALA A 46 10.95 -12.55 -17.79
C ALA A 46 10.61 -13.86 -18.50
N LEU A 47 9.37 -14.32 -18.38
CA LEU A 47 8.90 -15.60 -18.90
C LEU A 47 8.35 -15.46 -20.32
N GLY A 48 7.53 -14.43 -20.57
CA GLY A 48 6.85 -14.24 -21.86
C GLY A 48 7.81 -13.83 -22.98
N LEU A 49 8.73 -12.90 -22.71
CA LEU A 49 9.74 -12.47 -23.69
C LEU A 49 11.08 -13.23 -23.53
N ARG A 50 11.19 -14.14 -22.55
CA ARG A 50 12.45 -14.82 -22.14
C ARG A 50 13.58 -13.86 -21.70
N LEU A 51 13.24 -12.60 -21.44
CA LEU A 51 14.18 -11.56 -21.01
C LEU A 51 14.36 -11.61 -19.48
N TRP A 52 14.78 -12.76 -18.96
CA TRP A 52 14.80 -13.02 -17.51
C TRP A 52 15.62 -11.99 -16.72
N LEU A 53 16.76 -11.53 -17.25
CA LEU A 53 17.57 -10.47 -16.64
C LEU A 53 16.84 -9.13 -16.57
N ILE A 54 16.19 -8.73 -17.67
CA ILE A 54 15.45 -7.47 -17.74
C ILE A 54 14.24 -7.54 -16.83
N GLY A 55 13.52 -8.66 -16.83
CA GLY A 55 12.38 -8.89 -15.93
C GLY A 55 12.80 -8.89 -14.46
N ALA A 56 13.94 -9.50 -14.11
CA ALA A 56 14.48 -9.45 -12.76
C ALA A 56 14.90 -8.04 -12.33
N ALA A 57 15.61 -7.31 -13.21
CA ALA A 57 15.99 -5.91 -12.95
C ALA A 57 14.75 -5.03 -12.76
N PHE A 58 13.76 -5.16 -13.65
CA PHE A 58 12.48 -4.47 -13.55
C PHE A 58 11.77 -4.79 -12.23
N TRP A 59 11.74 -6.07 -11.85
CA TRP A 59 11.14 -6.51 -10.60
C TRP A 59 11.79 -5.85 -9.38
N ILE A 60 13.13 -5.93 -9.28
CA ILE A 60 13.89 -5.38 -8.15
C ILE A 60 13.68 -3.87 -8.05
N VAL A 61 13.81 -3.15 -9.17
CA VAL A 61 13.66 -1.69 -9.18
C VAL A 61 12.22 -1.30 -8.83
N GLY A 62 11.22 -1.89 -9.49
CA GLY A 62 9.81 -1.59 -9.25
C GLY A 62 9.37 -1.93 -7.83
N HIS A 63 9.82 -3.07 -7.28
CA HIS A 63 9.50 -3.46 -5.92
C HIS A 63 10.22 -2.59 -4.89
N GLY A 64 11.50 -2.27 -5.13
CA GLY A 64 12.27 -1.34 -4.29
C GLY A 64 11.63 0.04 -4.20
N LEU A 65 11.19 0.59 -5.33
CA LEU A 65 10.43 1.86 -5.37
C LEU A 65 9.10 1.76 -4.61
N ALA A 66 8.40 0.63 -4.73
CA ALA A 66 7.14 0.40 -4.03
C ALA A 66 7.33 0.32 -2.50
N VAL A 67 8.39 -0.34 -2.03
CA VAL A 67 8.75 -0.42 -0.61
C VAL A 67 9.17 0.96 -0.09
N TRP A 68 9.94 1.72 -0.85
CA TRP A 68 10.31 3.09 -0.50
C TRP A 68 9.09 4.01 -0.40
N GLY A 69 8.14 3.87 -1.32
CA GLY A 69 6.87 4.59 -1.29
C GLY A 69 6.04 4.25 -0.06
N ALA A 70 5.88 2.97 0.26
CA ALA A 70 5.13 2.54 1.44
C ALA A 70 5.81 2.93 2.76
N LYS A 71 7.14 3.03 2.80
CA LYS A 71 7.86 3.59 3.96
C LYS A 71 7.53 5.07 4.20
N ARG A 72 7.23 5.84 3.15
CA ARG A 72 6.87 7.27 3.23
C ARG A 72 5.39 7.47 3.53
N ASP A 73 4.53 6.74 2.84
CA ASP A 73 3.09 6.77 3.02
C ASP A 73 2.49 5.44 2.54
N PRO A 74 1.93 4.60 3.42
CA PRO A 74 1.35 3.31 3.02
C PRO A 74 0.05 3.44 2.20
N VAL A 75 -0.60 4.61 2.18
CA VAL A 75 -1.82 4.88 1.39
C VAL A 75 -1.57 5.69 0.10
N PHE A 76 -0.30 5.90 -0.28
CA PHE A 76 0.07 6.73 -1.44
C PHE A 76 -0.66 6.36 -2.75
N ILE A 77 -0.86 5.07 -3.02
CA ILE A 77 -1.56 4.59 -4.22
C ILE A 77 -3.04 4.96 -4.21
N LYS A 78 -3.69 4.89 -3.04
CA LYS A 78 -5.10 5.27 -2.89
C LYS A 78 -5.27 6.75 -3.17
N VAL A 79 -4.35 7.58 -2.67
CA VAL A 79 -4.33 9.03 -2.89
C VAL A 79 -4.02 9.36 -4.36
N GLY A 80 -2.98 8.75 -4.94
CA GLY A 80 -2.62 8.97 -6.34
C GLY A 80 -3.74 8.59 -7.31
N ARG A 81 -4.39 7.44 -7.09
CA ARG A 81 -5.54 7.02 -7.88
C ARG A 81 -6.74 7.96 -7.70
N ARG A 82 -6.96 8.46 -6.49
CA ARG A 82 -7.97 9.50 -6.22
C ARG A 82 -7.64 10.75 -7.03
N HIS A 83 -6.38 11.17 -7.04
CA HIS A 83 -5.94 12.37 -7.76
C HIS A 83 -6.11 12.26 -9.27
N LEU A 84 -5.91 11.07 -9.84
CA LEU A 84 -6.18 10.80 -11.26
C LEU A 84 -7.68 10.73 -11.58
N ARG A 85 -8.50 10.25 -10.63
CA ARG A 85 -9.94 10.06 -10.84
C ARG A 85 -10.74 11.35 -10.69
N TYR A 86 -10.35 12.22 -9.77
CA TYR A 86 -11.07 13.47 -9.52
C TYR A 86 -10.46 14.62 -10.33
N PRO A 87 -11.26 15.32 -11.15
CA PRO A 87 -10.76 16.45 -11.89
C PRO A 87 -10.30 17.60 -10.99
N ALA A 88 -9.33 18.37 -11.47
CA ALA A 88 -8.65 19.41 -10.70
C ALA A 88 -9.60 20.51 -10.16
N TRP A 89 -10.76 20.70 -10.78
CA TRP A 89 -11.76 21.69 -10.38
C TRP A 89 -12.64 21.28 -9.17
N LEU A 90 -12.57 20.03 -8.71
CA LEU A 90 -13.29 19.54 -7.51
C LEU A 90 -12.44 19.62 -6.23
N ARG A 91 -11.37 20.42 -6.22
CA ARG A 91 -10.43 20.58 -5.08
C ARG A 91 -10.83 21.66 -4.05
N ALA A 92 -12.06 22.18 -4.12
CA ALA A 92 -12.57 23.21 -3.20
C ALA A 92 -12.77 22.69 -1.78
#